data_AF-B8CAU0-F1
#
_entry.id   AF-B8CAU0-F1
#
_cell.length_a   1.000
_cell.length_b   1.000
_cell.length_c   1.000
_cell.angle_alpha   90.00
_cell.angle_beta   90.00
_cell.angle_gamma   90.00
#
_symmetry.space_group_name_H-M   'P 1'
#
loop_
_entity.id
_entity.type
_entity.pdbx_description
1 polymer ?
#
loop_
_entity_poly.entity_id
_entity_poly.type
_entity_poly.pdbx_seq_one_letter_code
_entity_poly.pdbx_strand_id
1 'polypeptide(L)'
;MPRFTDNWVLDKSMFDYVQGGSCACCGFPHIFNIGGLEGLIQSMSDLETDAANQEIDAAKMSPWPEDMRDGIWTDRLLLRYRMKKEMRGYRHFLEEVVRNHHHDGDDATTPIDIKKAIPILHNFCTKHLTPFQLRQIFQLPRSELPEILKTKYKIHASAYAIVFCTVVEQVANFHVTKYPVDGRRFGSSGGGGCDLDDAEVEFEVDLRYDKFGPGFYIGIIDKNDDGDGATSTSGDDNNNSEECCWRVNETVLLRFLQRMVSLGGPTLLARAAKTSHDNQDDSDDDDEEENNSSTTTTPPAVGSNVPSFRSDRRVIRLLIARYWADGVMEKYRESQQMKEKKKEGGTE
;
A
#
# COMPACT_ATOMS: atom_id res chain seq x y z
N MET A 1 -17.77 -14.21 -17.52
CA MET A 1 -17.03 -13.01 -17.07
C MET A 1 -15.61 -13.41 -16.68
N PRO A 2 -14.55 -12.71 -17.15
CA PRO A 2 -13.18 -13.04 -16.76
C PRO A 2 -12.97 -12.86 -15.25
N ARG A 3 -12.34 -13.84 -14.59
CA ARG A 3 -12.08 -13.80 -13.14
C ARG A 3 -11.19 -12.62 -12.79
N PHE A 4 -11.39 -12.08 -11.58
CA PHE A 4 -10.59 -10.98 -11.02
C PHE A 4 -10.71 -9.65 -11.77
N THR A 5 -11.63 -9.51 -12.72
CA THR A 5 -11.99 -8.19 -13.27
C THR A 5 -12.85 -7.40 -12.29
N ASP A 6 -12.96 -6.09 -12.47
CA ASP A 6 -13.80 -5.22 -11.65
C ASP A 6 -15.27 -5.65 -11.69
N ASN A 7 -15.77 -6.09 -12.85
CA ASN A 7 -17.11 -6.70 -12.91
C ASN A 7 -17.20 -8.00 -12.10
N TRP A 8 -16.13 -8.81 -12.05
CA TRP A 8 -16.12 -10.02 -11.24
C TRP A 8 -16.14 -9.69 -9.75
N VAL A 9 -15.44 -8.63 -9.33
CA VAL A 9 -15.50 -8.14 -7.95
C VAL A 9 -16.92 -7.73 -7.60
N LEU A 10 -17.57 -7.01 -8.51
CA LEU A 10 -18.95 -6.55 -8.36
C LEU A 10 -19.92 -7.71 -8.18
N ASP A 11 -19.93 -8.65 -9.13
CA ASP A 11 -20.82 -9.82 -9.12
C ASP A 11 -20.57 -10.70 -7.91
N LYS A 12 -19.30 -10.96 -7.58
CA LYS A 12 -18.93 -11.80 -6.45
C LYS A 12 -19.32 -11.15 -5.11
N SER A 13 -19.09 -9.84 -4.97
CA SER A 13 -19.45 -9.13 -3.74
C SER A 13 -20.97 -9.10 -3.54
N MET A 14 -21.74 -8.90 -4.62
CA MET A 14 -23.20 -8.99 -4.58
C MET A 14 -23.69 -10.38 -4.22
N PHE A 15 -23.11 -11.41 -4.83
CA PHE A 15 -23.45 -12.80 -4.54
C PHE A 15 -23.18 -13.15 -3.08
N ASP A 16 -21.98 -12.84 -2.56
CA ASP A 16 -21.59 -13.12 -1.19
C ASP A 16 -22.44 -12.31 -0.18
N TYR A 17 -22.87 -11.09 -0.54
CA TYR A 17 -23.79 -10.27 0.24
C TYR A 17 -25.18 -10.89 0.35
N VAL A 18 -25.80 -11.25 -0.79
CA VAL A 18 -27.14 -11.84 -0.84
C VAL A 18 -27.20 -13.22 -0.17
N GLN A 19 -26.13 -14.00 -0.25
CA GLN A 19 -26.06 -15.30 0.42
C GLN A 19 -25.93 -15.21 1.94
N GLY A 20 -25.86 -14.01 2.53
CA GLY A 20 -25.69 -13.84 3.97
C GLY A 20 -24.30 -14.23 4.45
N GLY A 21 -23.26 -14.01 3.62
CA GLY A 21 -21.87 -14.28 3.96
C GLY A 21 -21.35 -13.49 5.18
N SER A 22 -22.11 -12.54 5.70
CA SER A 22 -21.91 -11.94 7.04
C SER A 22 -22.72 -12.72 8.08
N CYS A 23 -22.05 -13.23 9.12
CA CYS A 23 -22.69 -13.96 10.22
C CYS A 23 -24.02 -13.33 10.66
N ALA A 24 -25.10 -14.13 10.68
CA ALA A 24 -26.42 -13.77 11.21
C ALA A 24 -26.41 -13.37 12.71
N CYS A 25 -25.26 -13.45 13.37
CA CYS A 25 -25.05 -13.13 14.78
C CYS A 25 -24.73 -11.65 15.07
N CYS A 26 -24.44 -10.84 14.05
CA CYS A 26 -24.11 -9.41 14.20
C CYS A 26 -25.25 -8.55 13.66
N GLY A 27 -26.40 -8.55 14.35
CA GLY A 27 -27.53 -7.68 14.05
C GLY A 27 -27.09 -6.22 14.00
N PHE A 28 -27.29 -5.59 12.84
CA PHE A 28 -27.02 -4.19 12.55
C PHE A 28 -27.51 -3.25 13.66
N PRO A 29 -26.64 -2.34 14.14
CA PRO A 29 -27.07 -1.00 14.47
C PRO A 29 -26.20 -0.04 13.64
N HIS A 30 -26.46 0.05 12.34
CA HIS A 30 -26.12 1.30 11.66
C HIS A 30 -27.14 2.34 12.10
N ILE A 31 -26.89 2.88 13.29
CA ILE A 31 -27.48 4.12 13.75
C ILE A 31 -27.13 5.16 12.70
N PHE A 32 -28.16 5.59 11.98
CA PHE A 32 -28.22 6.72 11.07
C PHE A 32 -27.14 7.75 11.34
N ASN A 33 -26.15 7.84 10.44
CA ASN A 33 -25.31 9.04 10.35
C ASN A 33 -26.23 10.21 9.98
N ILE A 34 -26.33 11.21 10.85
CA ILE A 34 -27.10 12.44 10.62
C ILE A 34 -26.50 13.12 9.38
N GLY A 35 -27.22 13.08 8.25
CA GLY A 35 -26.77 13.63 6.95
C GLY A 35 -26.50 12.61 5.84
N GLY A 36 -26.67 11.30 6.09
CA GLY A 36 -26.49 10.26 5.07
C GLY A 36 -25.04 10.14 4.57
N LEU A 37 -24.86 9.46 3.42
CA LEU A 37 -23.56 9.27 2.79
C LEU A 37 -22.88 10.61 2.43
N GLU A 38 -23.64 11.57 1.90
CA GLU A 38 -23.13 12.87 1.49
C GLU A 38 -22.60 13.67 2.70
N GLY A 39 -23.30 13.68 3.83
CA GLY A 39 -22.81 14.33 5.06
C GLY A 39 -21.52 13.72 5.60
N LEU A 40 -21.35 12.40 5.47
CA LEU A 40 -20.12 11.72 5.87
C LEU A 40 -18.95 12.03 4.93
N ILE A 41 -19.17 11.99 3.62
CA ILE A 41 -18.17 12.37 2.61
C ILE A 41 -17.75 13.83 2.80
N GLN A 42 -18.69 14.74 3.03
CA GLN A 42 -18.41 16.16 3.28
C GLN A 42 -17.55 16.34 4.54
N SER A 43 -17.83 15.61 5.62
CA SER A 43 -17.02 15.66 6.87
C SER A 43 -15.60 15.12 6.70
N MET A 44 -15.38 14.35 5.63
CA MET A 44 -14.09 13.79 5.24
C MET A 44 -13.47 14.49 4.02
N SER A 45 -14.11 15.52 3.46
CA SER A 45 -13.61 16.26 2.28
C SER A 45 -12.23 16.87 2.52
N ASP A 46 -11.89 17.20 3.78
CA ASP A 46 -10.54 17.59 4.23
C ASP A 46 -9.48 16.49 4.03
N LEU A 47 -9.87 15.24 3.73
CA LEU A 47 -8.93 14.17 3.43
C LEU A 47 -8.45 14.18 1.96
N GLU A 48 -9.34 14.33 0.97
CA GLU A 48 -9.03 14.16 -0.46
C GLU A 48 -10.05 14.90 -1.37
N THR A 49 -10.10 16.24 -1.29
CA THR A 49 -11.13 17.13 -1.88
C THR A 49 -11.41 16.94 -3.37
N ASP A 50 -10.41 16.61 -4.19
CA ASP A 50 -10.59 16.49 -5.66
C ASP A 50 -11.17 15.12 -6.08
N ALA A 51 -11.13 14.12 -5.17
CA ALA A 51 -11.69 12.79 -5.42
C ALA A 51 -13.10 12.62 -4.82
N ALA A 52 -13.51 13.47 -3.88
CA ALA A 52 -14.77 13.31 -3.17
C ALA A 52 -15.99 13.35 -4.11
N ASN A 53 -16.03 14.29 -5.06
CA ASN A 53 -17.13 14.39 -6.03
C ASN A 53 -17.16 13.19 -6.99
N GLN A 54 -15.99 12.76 -7.47
CA GLN A 54 -15.89 11.56 -8.31
C GLN A 54 -16.32 10.30 -7.56
N GLU A 55 -16.03 10.22 -6.26
CA GLU A 55 -16.47 9.12 -5.39
C GLU A 55 -17.97 9.15 -5.12
N ILE A 56 -18.57 10.34 -4.92
CA ILE A 56 -20.03 10.51 -4.81
C ILE A 56 -20.71 10.08 -6.11
N ASP A 57 -20.22 10.52 -7.25
CA ASP A 57 -20.79 10.18 -8.55
C ASP A 57 -20.64 8.68 -8.85
N ALA A 58 -19.47 8.10 -8.55
CA ALA A 58 -19.26 6.65 -8.65
C ALA A 58 -20.17 5.85 -7.70
N ALA A 59 -20.43 6.37 -6.50
CA ALA A 59 -21.38 5.78 -5.56
C ALA A 59 -22.79 5.75 -6.16
N LYS A 60 -23.25 6.89 -6.71
CA LYS A 60 -24.57 7.05 -7.33
C LYS A 60 -24.75 6.14 -8.55
N MET A 61 -23.66 5.87 -9.28
CA MET A 61 -23.66 4.97 -10.44
C MET A 61 -23.48 3.48 -10.07
N SER A 62 -23.26 3.16 -8.80
CA SER A 62 -23.05 1.76 -8.37
C SER A 62 -24.33 0.93 -8.56
N PRO A 63 -24.23 -0.30 -9.09
CA PRO A 63 -25.37 -1.21 -9.23
C PRO A 63 -25.76 -1.91 -7.91
N TRP A 64 -25.07 -1.60 -6.81
CA TRP A 64 -25.40 -2.17 -5.50
C TRP A 64 -26.66 -1.54 -4.90
N PRO A 65 -27.44 -2.30 -4.11
CA PRO A 65 -28.51 -1.77 -3.27
C PRO A 65 -28.02 -0.62 -2.38
N GLU A 66 -28.91 0.33 -2.08
CA GLU A 66 -28.55 1.56 -1.36
C GLU A 66 -27.95 1.30 0.02
N ASP A 67 -28.50 0.34 0.76
CA ASP A 67 -28.01 -0.08 2.08
C ASP A 67 -26.58 -0.65 2.00
N MET A 68 -26.32 -1.50 1.00
CA MET A 68 -24.99 -2.09 0.77
C MET A 68 -24.00 -1.01 0.37
N ARG A 69 -24.38 -0.13 -0.57
CA ARG A 69 -23.56 1.00 -1.05
C ARG A 69 -23.17 1.90 0.11
N ASP A 70 -24.13 2.36 0.90
CA ASP A 70 -23.89 3.33 1.96
C ASP A 70 -23.03 2.74 3.08
N GLY A 71 -23.24 1.45 3.41
CA GLY A 71 -22.37 0.70 4.31
C GLY A 71 -20.93 0.57 3.78
N ILE A 72 -20.78 0.25 2.48
CA ILE A 72 -19.45 0.16 1.84
C ILE A 72 -18.69 1.46 1.95
N TRP A 73 -19.33 2.57 1.58
CA TRP A 73 -18.68 3.87 1.59
C TRP A 73 -18.36 4.36 3.00
N THR A 74 -19.27 4.15 3.95
CA THR A 74 -19.05 4.51 5.35
C THR A 74 -17.79 3.85 5.90
N ASP A 75 -17.63 2.54 5.66
CA ASP A 75 -16.48 1.81 6.15
C ASP A 75 -15.18 2.09 5.37
N ARG A 76 -15.26 2.35 4.06
CA ARG A 76 -14.11 2.82 3.27
C ARG A 76 -13.54 4.11 3.85
N LEU A 77 -14.42 5.08 4.12
CA LEU A 77 -14.07 6.37 4.71
C LEU A 77 -13.49 6.20 6.10
N LEU A 78 -14.13 5.40 6.94
CA LEU A 78 -13.66 5.07 8.29
C LEU A 78 -12.27 4.43 8.27
N LEU A 79 -12.01 3.50 7.33
CA LEU A 79 -10.71 2.87 7.16
C LEU A 79 -9.64 3.92 6.82
N ARG A 80 -9.87 4.74 5.78
CA ARG A 80 -8.92 5.78 5.36
C ARG A 80 -8.65 6.79 6.48
N TYR A 81 -9.68 7.21 7.20
CA TYR A 81 -9.55 8.10 8.35
C TYR A 81 -8.65 7.53 9.44
N ARG A 82 -8.88 6.27 9.83
CA ARG A 82 -8.04 5.60 10.84
C ARG A 82 -6.61 5.41 10.33
N MET A 83 -6.44 5.02 9.08
CA MET A 83 -5.13 4.88 8.48
C MET A 83 -4.37 6.22 8.44
N LYS A 84 -5.05 7.35 8.16
CA LYS A 84 -4.42 8.68 8.17
C LYS A 84 -3.92 9.09 9.56
N LYS A 85 -4.62 8.73 10.64
CA LYS A 85 -4.15 8.99 12.01
C LYS A 85 -2.82 8.30 12.32
N GLU A 86 -2.63 7.08 11.82
CA GLU A 86 -1.42 6.29 12.06
C GLU A 86 -0.19 6.85 11.32
N MET A 87 -0.37 7.66 10.26
CA MET A 87 0.74 8.25 9.49
C MET A 87 1.71 9.04 10.36
N ARG A 88 1.18 9.73 11.40
CA ARG A 88 2.01 10.47 12.35
C ARG A 88 2.96 9.56 13.13
N GLY A 89 2.53 8.32 13.43
CA GLY A 89 3.35 7.33 14.11
C GLY A 89 4.54 6.88 13.25
N TYR A 90 4.29 6.61 11.96
CA TYR A 90 5.37 6.30 11.01
C TYR A 90 6.34 7.46 10.86
N ARG A 91 5.82 8.70 10.72
CA ARG A 91 6.66 9.89 10.63
C ARG A 91 7.55 10.05 11.87
N HIS A 92 6.95 9.97 13.06
CA HIS A 92 7.68 10.10 14.33
C HIS A 92 8.80 9.05 14.46
N PHE A 93 8.51 7.80 14.09
CA PHE A 93 9.51 6.74 14.06
C PHE A 93 10.68 7.06 13.11
N LEU A 94 10.40 7.54 11.89
CA LEU A 94 11.46 7.86 10.94
C LEU A 94 12.32 9.03 11.44
N GLU A 95 11.71 10.04 12.05
CA GLU A 95 12.41 11.14 12.70
C GLU A 95 13.29 10.65 13.88
N GLU A 96 12.79 9.71 14.67
CA GLU A 96 13.53 9.04 15.75
C GLU A 96 14.74 8.27 15.21
N VAL A 97 14.58 7.50 14.14
CA VAL A 97 15.67 6.76 13.48
C VAL A 97 16.78 7.71 13.04
N VAL A 98 16.43 8.83 12.40
CA VAL A 98 17.40 9.84 11.95
C VAL A 98 18.10 10.50 13.15
N ARG A 99 17.34 10.90 14.18
CA ARG A 99 17.88 11.57 15.37
C ARG A 99 18.88 10.70 16.12
N ASN A 100 18.56 9.41 16.30
CA ASN A 100 19.44 8.49 17.03
C ASN A 100 20.78 8.21 16.33
N HIS A 101 20.88 8.51 15.04
CA HIS A 101 22.08 8.27 14.23
C HIS A 101 22.93 9.52 13.99
N HIS A 102 22.38 10.72 14.22
CA HIS A 102 23.13 11.98 14.18
C HIS A 102 23.72 12.29 15.56
N HIS A 103 25.02 12.07 15.72
CA HIS A 103 25.78 12.47 16.91
C HIS A 103 26.14 13.97 16.82
N ASP A 104 25.64 14.74 17.79
CA ASP A 104 26.16 16.03 18.27
C ASP A 104 26.51 17.10 17.22
N GLY A 105 25.58 18.06 17.02
CA GLY A 105 25.91 19.36 16.43
C GLY A 105 24.79 20.06 15.67
N ASP A 106 23.74 19.33 15.28
CA ASP A 106 22.63 19.92 14.51
C ASP A 106 21.64 20.63 15.45
N ASP A 107 21.31 21.87 15.08
CA ASP A 107 20.34 22.70 15.76
C ASP A 107 18.96 22.00 15.77
N ALA A 108 18.40 21.84 16.98
CA ALA A 108 17.12 21.19 17.23
C ALA A 108 15.93 21.84 16.49
N THR A 109 16.14 23.02 15.89
CA THR A 109 15.13 23.74 15.11
C THR A 109 15.07 23.34 13.62
N THR A 110 16.07 22.62 13.10
CA THR A 110 16.07 22.24 11.68
C THR A 110 15.04 21.15 11.37
N PRO A 111 14.21 21.30 10.31
CA PRO A 111 13.27 20.27 9.90
C PRO A 111 14.01 18.97 9.55
N ILE A 112 13.65 17.87 10.24
CA ILE A 112 14.26 16.56 10.01
C ILE A 112 13.81 16.02 8.65
N ASP A 113 14.78 15.79 7.76
CA ASP A 113 14.54 15.07 6.51
C ASP A 113 14.43 13.57 6.78
N ILE A 114 13.19 13.06 6.83
CA ILE A 114 12.90 11.63 7.04
C ILE A 114 13.49 10.73 5.95
N LYS A 115 13.86 11.25 4.78
CA LYS A 115 14.52 10.48 3.72
C LYS A 115 15.88 9.93 4.16
N LYS A 116 16.54 10.62 5.08
CA LYS A 116 17.81 10.17 5.68
C LYS A 116 17.66 8.86 6.48
N ALA A 117 16.44 8.45 6.82
CA ALA A 117 16.18 7.16 7.46
C ALA A 117 16.47 5.96 6.54
N ILE A 118 16.37 6.12 5.21
CA ILE A 118 16.55 5.02 4.24
C ILE A 118 17.91 4.32 4.39
N PRO A 119 19.06 5.00 4.28
CA PRO A 119 20.36 4.33 4.42
C PRO A 119 20.57 3.71 5.81
N ILE A 120 20.00 4.30 6.86
CA ILE A 120 20.08 3.78 8.23
C ILE A 120 19.30 2.47 8.35
N LEU A 121 18.04 2.46 7.91
CA LEU A 121 17.20 1.26 7.94
C LEU A 121 17.69 0.19 6.98
N HIS A 122 18.29 0.57 5.85
CA HIS A 122 18.93 -0.36 4.92
C HIS A 122 20.11 -1.08 5.60
N ASN A 123 20.99 -0.30 6.25
CA ASN A 123 22.12 -0.86 7.01
C ASN A 123 21.62 -1.78 8.14
N PHE A 124 20.57 -1.36 8.85
CA PHE A 124 19.92 -2.19 9.86
C PHE A 124 19.43 -3.53 9.29
N CYS A 125 18.64 -3.50 8.23
CA CYS A 125 18.08 -4.71 7.63
C CYS A 125 19.17 -5.65 7.10
N THR A 126 20.22 -5.12 6.49
CA THR A 126 21.29 -5.93 5.87
C THR A 126 22.32 -6.46 6.85
N LYS A 127 22.63 -5.71 7.92
CA LYS A 127 23.70 -6.07 8.87
C LYS A 127 23.22 -6.63 10.21
N HIS A 128 22.00 -6.28 10.61
CA HIS A 128 21.49 -6.61 11.95
C HIS A 128 20.36 -7.63 11.93
N LEU A 129 19.72 -7.88 10.79
CA LEU A 129 18.70 -8.90 10.64
C LEU A 129 19.25 -10.10 9.87
N THR A 130 18.87 -11.30 10.30
CA THR A 130 19.16 -12.51 9.52
C THR A 130 18.23 -12.61 8.31
N PRO A 131 18.63 -13.31 7.23
CA PRO A 131 17.75 -13.56 6.09
C PRO A 131 16.42 -14.19 6.49
N PHE A 132 16.43 -15.06 7.50
CA PHE A 132 15.22 -15.66 8.05
C PHE A 132 14.29 -14.63 8.69
N GLN A 133 14.82 -13.71 9.50
CA GLN A 133 14.02 -12.63 10.10
C GLN A 133 13.42 -11.70 9.05
N LEU A 134 14.21 -11.31 8.04
CA LEU A 134 13.70 -10.52 6.92
C LEU A 134 12.56 -11.25 6.20
N ARG A 135 12.76 -12.54 5.87
CA ARG A 135 11.73 -13.36 5.25
C ARG A 135 10.45 -13.41 6.07
N GLN A 136 10.54 -13.54 7.40
CA GLN A 136 9.36 -13.53 8.27
C GLN A 136 8.63 -12.19 8.26
N ILE A 137 9.36 -11.07 8.30
CA ILE A 137 8.76 -9.73 8.25
C ILE A 137 7.99 -9.51 6.95
N PHE A 138 8.55 -9.95 5.82
CA PHE A 138 8.00 -9.70 4.48
C PHE A 138 7.07 -10.81 3.97
N GLN A 139 6.37 -11.45 4.89
CA GLN A 139 5.38 -12.49 4.62
C GLN A 139 4.06 -12.13 5.31
N LEU A 140 2.96 -12.18 4.56
CA LEU A 140 1.64 -11.85 5.07
C LEU A 140 0.60 -12.85 4.53
N PRO A 141 0.11 -13.79 5.35
CA PRO A 141 -0.95 -14.69 4.96
C PRO A 141 -2.20 -13.90 4.53
N ARG A 142 -2.89 -14.38 3.49
CA ARG A 142 -4.07 -13.70 2.94
C ARG A 142 -5.16 -13.43 3.99
N SER A 143 -5.32 -14.36 4.93
CA SER A 143 -6.32 -14.31 6.01
C SER A 143 -6.06 -13.19 7.02
N GLU A 144 -4.82 -12.70 7.13
CA GLU A 144 -4.47 -11.64 8.07
C GLU A 144 -5.06 -10.29 7.63
N LEU A 145 -5.23 -10.03 6.34
CA LEU A 145 -5.77 -8.75 5.87
C LEU A 145 -7.22 -8.49 6.38
N PRO A 146 -8.17 -9.44 6.23
CA PRO A 146 -9.48 -9.33 6.87
C PRO A 146 -9.41 -9.24 8.40
N GLU A 147 -8.47 -9.95 9.03
CA GLU A 147 -8.34 -9.89 10.50
C GLU A 147 -7.81 -8.54 10.97
N ILE A 148 -6.87 -7.91 10.24
CA ILE A 148 -6.40 -6.54 10.49
C ILE A 148 -7.56 -5.55 10.34
N LEU A 149 -8.36 -5.68 9.28
CA LEU A 149 -9.54 -4.85 9.05
C LEU A 149 -10.51 -4.92 10.25
N LYS A 150 -10.74 -6.12 10.75
CA LYS A 150 -11.61 -6.41 11.89
C LYS A 150 -11.02 -5.93 13.23
N THR A 151 -9.77 -6.26 13.52
CA THR A 151 -9.18 -6.08 14.87
C THR A 151 -8.60 -4.69 15.06
N LYS A 152 -7.82 -4.19 14.09
CA LYS A 152 -7.14 -2.89 14.12
C LYS A 152 -8.11 -1.77 13.74
N TYR A 153 -8.85 -1.96 12.65
CA TYR A 153 -9.75 -0.91 12.12
C TYR A 153 -11.21 -1.05 12.55
N LYS A 154 -11.57 -2.07 13.35
CA LYS A 154 -12.93 -2.29 13.91
C LYS A 154 -14.03 -2.25 12.85
N ILE A 155 -13.71 -2.69 11.63
CA ILE A 155 -14.68 -2.84 10.54
C ILE A 155 -15.09 -4.31 10.56
N HIS A 156 -16.26 -4.58 11.15
CA HIS A 156 -16.75 -5.93 11.42
C HIS A 156 -17.89 -6.29 10.47
N ALA A 157 -17.79 -7.45 9.81
CA ALA A 157 -18.90 -8.15 9.14
C ALA A 157 -19.85 -7.24 8.32
N SER A 158 -19.28 -6.24 7.64
CA SER A 158 -20.04 -5.26 6.88
C SER A 158 -20.05 -5.60 5.39
N ALA A 159 -20.90 -4.90 4.63
CA ALA A 159 -20.88 -4.93 3.18
C ALA A 159 -19.48 -4.61 2.62
N TYR A 160 -18.74 -3.70 3.27
CA TYR A 160 -17.36 -3.41 2.87
C TYR A 160 -16.42 -4.58 3.10
N ALA A 161 -16.55 -5.33 4.20
CA ALA A 161 -15.68 -6.47 4.47
C ALA A 161 -15.78 -7.53 3.35
N ILE A 162 -16.96 -7.70 2.75
CA ILE A 162 -17.17 -8.60 1.60
C ILE A 162 -16.43 -8.08 0.35
N VAL A 163 -16.61 -6.80 0.02
CA VAL A 163 -15.89 -6.16 -1.09
C VAL A 163 -14.39 -6.25 -0.87
N PHE A 164 -13.93 -5.93 0.34
CA PHE A 164 -12.53 -5.97 0.73
C PHE A 164 -11.93 -7.36 0.52
N CYS A 165 -12.57 -8.43 1.03
CA CYS A 165 -12.11 -9.80 0.82
C CYS A 165 -12.02 -10.17 -0.67
N THR A 166 -12.99 -9.72 -1.46
CA THR A 166 -13.03 -9.96 -2.90
C THR A 166 -11.91 -9.21 -3.64
N VAL A 167 -11.64 -7.96 -3.24
CA VAL A 167 -10.53 -7.17 -3.80
C VAL A 167 -9.18 -7.73 -3.33
N VAL A 168 -9.06 -8.27 -2.12
CA VAL A 168 -7.85 -9.00 -1.67
C VAL A 168 -7.58 -10.19 -2.59
N GLU A 169 -8.62 -10.93 -2.97
CA GLU A 169 -8.49 -12.01 -3.96
C GLU A 169 -8.08 -11.49 -5.34
N GLN A 170 -8.61 -10.34 -5.75
CA GLN A 170 -8.19 -9.66 -6.98
C GLN A 170 -6.70 -9.28 -6.93
N VAL A 171 -6.21 -8.68 -5.84
CA VAL A 171 -4.80 -8.28 -5.66
C VAL A 171 -3.89 -9.51 -5.62
N ALA A 172 -4.30 -10.59 -4.97
CA ALA A 172 -3.57 -11.86 -4.95
C ALA A 172 -3.39 -12.46 -6.36
N ASN A 173 -4.28 -12.15 -7.30
CA ASN A 173 -4.26 -12.65 -8.67
C ASN A 173 -4.02 -11.54 -9.69
N PHE A 174 -3.36 -10.44 -9.30
CA PHE A 174 -3.20 -9.27 -10.16
C PHE A 174 -2.44 -9.56 -11.46
N HIS A 175 -1.51 -10.51 -11.44
CA HIS A 175 -0.81 -10.97 -12.66
C HIS A 175 -1.76 -11.58 -13.71
N VAL A 176 -2.94 -12.07 -13.30
CA VAL A 176 -3.97 -12.64 -14.19
C VAL A 176 -4.87 -11.56 -14.79
N THR A 177 -5.06 -10.43 -14.08
CA THR A 177 -6.00 -9.37 -14.50
C THR A 177 -5.50 -8.56 -15.68
N LYS A 178 -4.17 -8.52 -15.89
CA LYS A 178 -3.48 -7.63 -16.84
C LYS A 178 -3.78 -6.14 -16.61
N TYR A 179 -4.24 -5.78 -15.41
CA TYR A 179 -4.41 -4.37 -15.07
C TYR A 179 -3.04 -3.66 -15.06
N PRO A 180 -2.99 -2.39 -15.49
CA PRO A 180 -1.81 -1.58 -15.23
C PRO A 180 -1.65 -1.40 -13.72
N VAL A 181 -0.44 -1.05 -13.30
CA VAL A 181 -0.17 -0.62 -11.92
C VAL A 181 -1.21 0.44 -11.49
N ASP A 182 -1.80 0.24 -10.32
CA ASP A 182 -2.82 1.14 -9.79
C ASP A 182 -2.17 2.42 -9.21
N GLY A 183 -0.88 2.36 -8.89
CA GLY A 183 -0.07 3.51 -8.54
C GLY A 183 -0.14 4.60 -9.62
N ARG A 184 -0.18 5.86 -9.19
CA ARG A 184 -0.17 7.01 -10.11
C ARG A 184 1.28 7.45 -10.24
N ARG A 185 1.88 7.29 -11.43
CA ARG A 185 3.13 7.97 -11.74
C ARG A 185 2.84 9.46 -11.74
N PHE A 186 3.52 10.23 -10.89
CA PHE A 186 3.58 11.66 -11.09
C PHE A 186 4.31 11.89 -12.40
N GLY A 187 3.70 12.66 -13.31
CA GLY A 187 4.28 12.88 -14.63
C GLY A 187 5.71 13.39 -14.48
N SER A 188 6.68 12.54 -14.83
CA SER A 188 8.09 12.92 -14.88
C SER A 188 8.23 14.00 -15.92
N SER A 189 8.15 15.25 -15.49
CA SER A 189 8.52 16.40 -16.28
C SER A 189 10.04 16.44 -16.33
N GLY A 190 10.65 15.55 -17.13
CA GLY A 190 12.00 15.68 -17.67
C GLY A 190 13.22 15.79 -16.73
N GLY A 191 13.09 15.60 -15.42
CA GLY A 191 14.22 15.66 -14.47
C GLY A 191 14.53 14.29 -13.89
N GLY A 192 15.72 13.74 -14.15
CA GLY A 192 16.17 12.42 -13.72
C GLY A 192 16.48 12.29 -12.22
N GLY A 193 15.53 12.63 -11.35
CA GLY A 193 15.58 12.38 -9.92
C GLY A 193 14.92 11.04 -9.57
N CYS A 194 15.55 10.26 -8.70
CA CYS A 194 14.94 9.11 -8.04
C CYS A 194 13.91 9.60 -7.01
N ASP A 195 12.80 10.11 -7.51
CA ASP A 195 11.77 10.70 -6.67
C ASP A 195 10.97 9.60 -5.97
N LEU A 196 10.80 9.76 -4.65
CA LEU A 196 9.93 8.91 -3.80
C LEU A 196 8.51 8.76 -4.33
N ASP A 197 8.15 9.59 -5.30
CA ASP A 197 6.84 9.67 -5.92
C ASP A 197 6.50 8.39 -6.69
N ASP A 198 7.50 7.62 -7.15
CA ASP A 198 7.29 6.33 -7.82
C ASP A 198 7.35 5.11 -6.88
N ALA A 199 7.65 5.30 -5.59
CA ALA A 199 7.80 4.20 -4.63
C ALA A 199 6.53 3.35 -4.46
N GLU A 200 5.34 3.94 -4.66
CA GLU A 200 4.09 3.18 -4.70
C GLU A 200 4.08 2.21 -5.88
N VAL A 201 4.38 2.70 -7.09
CA VAL A 201 4.37 1.91 -8.33
C VAL A 201 5.39 0.79 -8.27
N GLU A 202 6.61 1.09 -7.84
CA GLU A 202 7.68 0.10 -7.72
C GLU A 202 7.33 -1.00 -6.72
N PHE A 203 6.75 -0.63 -5.57
CA PHE A 203 6.25 -1.59 -4.59
C PHE A 203 5.15 -2.50 -5.19
N GLU A 204 4.23 -1.96 -5.99
CA GLU A 204 3.20 -2.78 -6.65
C GLU A 204 3.81 -3.77 -7.64
N VAL A 205 4.87 -3.38 -8.35
CA VAL A 205 5.59 -4.24 -9.29
C VAL A 205 6.35 -5.36 -8.57
N ASP A 206 6.84 -5.13 -7.36
CA ASP A 206 7.60 -6.12 -6.60
C ASP A 206 6.70 -7.03 -5.75
N LEU A 207 5.46 -6.62 -5.45
CA LEU A 207 4.50 -7.42 -4.69
C LEU A 207 4.14 -8.71 -5.43
N ARG A 208 4.22 -9.84 -4.71
CA ARG A 208 3.89 -11.18 -5.20
C ARG A 208 2.88 -11.85 -4.26
N TYR A 209 2.26 -12.90 -4.76
CA TYR A 209 1.36 -13.75 -3.99
C TYR A 209 1.61 -15.21 -4.33
N ASP A 210 1.74 -16.04 -3.29
CA ASP A 210 1.81 -17.50 -3.41
C ASP A 210 0.66 -18.13 -2.62
N LYS A 211 -0.17 -18.90 -3.33
CA LYS A 211 -1.34 -19.58 -2.76
C LYS A 211 -0.95 -20.73 -1.83
N PHE A 212 0.14 -21.43 -2.11
CA PHE A 212 0.60 -22.59 -1.33
C PHE A 212 1.73 -22.22 -0.36
N GLY A 213 2.22 -20.99 -0.44
CA GLY A 213 3.27 -20.46 0.41
C GLY A 213 2.76 -19.43 1.43
N PRO A 214 3.55 -18.37 1.71
CA PRO A 214 3.30 -17.45 2.82
C PRO A 214 2.16 -16.45 2.58
N GLY A 215 1.44 -16.53 1.46
CA GLY A 215 0.50 -15.50 1.04
C GLY A 215 1.19 -14.37 0.26
N PHE A 216 0.99 -13.13 0.68
CA PHE A 216 1.66 -11.96 0.10
C PHE A 216 3.11 -11.89 0.54
N TYR A 217 4.01 -11.57 -0.38
CA TYR A 217 5.43 -11.37 -0.09
C TYR A 217 6.09 -10.45 -1.11
N ILE A 218 7.30 -9.99 -0.77
CA ILE A 218 8.24 -9.36 -1.71
C ILE A 218 9.54 -10.17 -1.74
N GLY A 219 10.16 -10.28 -2.91
CA GLY A 219 11.39 -11.05 -3.14
C GLY A 219 12.62 -10.35 -2.58
N ILE A 220 12.66 -10.09 -1.26
CA ILE A 220 13.82 -9.50 -0.59
C ILE A 220 14.94 -10.51 -0.39
N ILE A 221 14.62 -11.80 -0.34
CA ILE A 221 15.61 -12.85 -0.14
C ILE A 221 15.60 -13.78 -1.35
N ASP A 222 16.73 -13.82 -2.06
CA ASP A 222 16.96 -14.72 -3.18
C ASP A 222 17.79 -15.91 -2.71
N LYS A 223 17.45 -17.09 -3.20
CA LYS A 223 18.31 -18.26 -3.08
C LYS A 223 19.38 -18.11 -4.15
N ASN A 224 20.66 -18.13 -3.78
CA ASN A 224 21.71 -18.24 -4.78
C ASN A 224 21.55 -19.59 -5.49
N ASP A 225 20.88 -19.59 -6.63
CA ASP A 225 21.02 -20.66 -7.60
C ASP A 225 22.36 -20.43 -8.29
N ASP A 226 23.46 -20.89 -7.68
CA ASP A 226 24.79 -20.96 -8.30
C ASP A 226 24.83 -22.00 -9.45
N GLY A 227 23.70 -22.18 -10.13
CA GLY A 227 23.40 -23.26 -11.06
C GLY A 227 23.26 -22.82 -12.51
N ASP A 228 24.05 -21.83 -12.96
CA ASP A 228 24.20 -21.58 -14.40
C ASP A 228 25.70 -21.51 -14.79
N GLY A 229 26.24 -22.66 -15.19
CA GLY A 229 27.28 -22.70 -16.22
C GLY A 229 28.73 -23.03 -15.86
N ALA A 230 29.06 -23.49 -14.65
CA ALA A 230 30.40 -24.03 -14.39
C ALA A 230 30.44 -25.56 -14.56
N THR A 231 30.60 -26.01 -15.81
CA THR A 231 31.20 -27.31 -16.11
C THR A 231 32.53 -27.43 -15.35
N SER A 232 32.53 -28.11 -14.21
CA SER A 232 33.75 -28.53 -13.51
C SER A 232 33.55 -29.95 -13.00
N THR A 233 33.96 -30.86 -13.88
CA THR A 233 34.48 -32.19 -13.60
C THR A 233 34.99 -32.41 -12.17
N SER A 234 34.38 -33.42 -11.55
CA SER A 234 34.98 -34.46 -10.71
C SER A 234 35.76 -34.06 -9.45
N GLY A 235 35.16 -34.42 -8.31
CA GLY A 235 35.84 -35.27 -7.33
C GLY A 235 36.43 -34.53 -6.14
N ASP A 236 35.59 -34.26 -5.14
CA ASP A 236 35.92 -34.69 -3.77
C ASP A 236 34.68 -34.58 -2.89
N ASP A 237 34.16 -35.74 -2.51
CA ASP A 237 33.11 -35.92 -1.51
C ASP A 237 33.73 -35.65 -0.12
N ASN A 238 33.37 -34.55 0.54
CA ASN A 238 33.09 -34.56 1.99
C ASN A 238 32.59 -33.22 2.56
N ASN A 239 31.50 -33.36 3.32
CA ASN A 239 31.01 -32.51 4.43
C ASN A 239 30.03 -31.35 4.14
N ASN A 240 28.76 -31.73 3.99
CA ASN A 240 27.63 -31.34 4.86
C ASN A 240 27.68 -29.98 5.57
N SER A 241 27.58 -28.90 4.80
CA SER A 241 26.99 -27.65 5.26
C SER A 241 26.19 -27.05 4.12
N GLU A 242 24.98 -27.58 3.90
CA GLU A 242 23.94 -26.92 3.09
C GLU A 242 23.41 -25.68 3.83
N GLU A 243 24.30 -24.79 4.23
CA GLU A 243 23.93 -23.44 4.65
C GLU A 243 23.54 -22.71 3.37
N CYS A 244 22.27 -22.89 2.97
CA CYS A 244 21.67 -22.19 1.82
C CYS A 244 22.08 -20.72 1.88
N CYS A 245 22.87 -20.29 0.90
CA CYS A 245 23.35 -18.91 0.82
C CYS A 245 22.18 -18.03 0.39
N TRP A 246 21.40 -17.60 1.39
CA TRP A 246 20.34 -16.64 1.22
C TRP A 246 20.95 -15.25 1.08
N ARG A 247 20.71 -14.58 -0.04
CA ARG A 247 21.19 -13.22 -0.29
C ARG A 247 20.05 -12.23 -0.22
N VAL A 248 20.30 -11.06 0.38
CA VAL A 248 19.35 -9.95 0.39
C VAL A 248 19.39 -9.23 -0.95
N ASN A 249 18.23 -9.11 -1.60
CA ASN A 249 18.00 -8.29 -2.77
C ASN A 249 17.90 -6.82 -2.34
N GLU A 250 19.04 -6.13 -2.35
CA GLU A 250 19.15 -4.74 -1.89
C GLU A 250 18.24 -3.78 -2.68
N THR A 251 18.02 -4.04 -3.97
CA THR A 251 17.15 -3.19 -4.80
C THR A 251 15.70 -3.25 -4.34
N VAL A 252 15.13 -4.45 -4.14
CA VAL A 252 13.76 -4.62 -3.65
C VAL A 252 13.62 -4.05 -2.23
N LEU A 253 14.63 -4.25 -1.38
CA LEU A 253 14.66 -3.68 -0.03
C LEU A 253 14.65 -2.15 -0.06
N LEU A 254 15.46 -1.51 -0.90
CA LEU A 254 15.50 -0.05 -1.03
C LEU A 254 14.15 0.53 -1.50
N ARG A 255 13.51 -0.10 -2.48
CA ARG A 255 12.16 0.28 -2.95
C ARG A 255 11.12 0.18 -1.83
N PHE A 256 11.18 -0.89 -1.04
CA PHE A 256 10.32 -1.02 0.13
C PHE A 256 10.60 0.08 1.16
N LEU A 257 11.86 0.40 1.46
CA LEU A 257 12.20 1.46 2.41
C LEU A 257 11.76 2.85 1.93
N GLN A 258 11.85 3.12 0.63
CA GLN A 258 11.25 4.30 0.01
C GLN A 258 9.73 4.31 0.21
N ARG A 259 9.06 3.17 -0.01
CA ARG A 259 7.63 3.03 0.26
C ARG A 259 7.31 3.27 1.73
N MET A 260 8.13 2.77 2.66
CA MET A 260 7.98 2.99 4.10
C MET A 260 8.08 4.47 4.47
N VAL A 261 9.02 5.21 3.87
CA VAL A 261 9.12 6.67 4.06
C VAL A 261 7.84 7.38 3.59
N SER A 262 7.25 6.95 2.47
CA SER A 262 5.99 7.52 1.98
C SER A 262 4.81 7.34 2.96
N LEU A 263 4.84 6.33 3.85
CA LEU A 263 3.81 6.13 4.88
C LEU A 263 3.78 7.25 5.93
N GLY A 264 4.93 7.91 6.16
CA GLY A 264 5.06 9.09 7.02
C GLY A 264 4.89 10.42 6.27
N GLY A 265 4.52 10.37 4.99
CA GLY A 265 4.32 11.53 4.13
C GLY A 265 3.06 12.35 4.46
N PRO A 266 2.79 13.42 3.69
CA PRO A 266 1.63 14.29 3.91
C PRO A 266 0.29 13.67 3.47
N THR A 267 0.33 12.71 2.55
CA THR A 267 -0.87 12.12 1.91
C THR A 267 -0.93 10.62 2.09
N LEU A 268 -2.14 10.08 2.31
CA LEU A 268 -2.35 8.64 2.48
C LEU A 268 -2.11 7.87 1.17
N LEU A 269 -2.59 8.42 0.06
CA LEU A 269 -2.46 7.88 -1.30
C LEU A 269 -1.95 9.00 -2.21
N ALA A 270 -1.07 8.67 -3.16
CA ALA A 270 -0.62 9.63 -4.18
C ALA A 270 -1.82 10.13 -5.02
N ARG A 271 -1.89 11.45 -5.22
CA ARG A 271 -2.95 12.12 -6.00
C ARG A 271 -2.74 11.93 -7.50
N ALA A 272 -3.78 12.18 -8.29
CA ALA A 272 -3.62 12.40 -9.72
C ALA A 272 -2.69 13.59 -9.94
N ALA A 273 -1.83 13.53 -10.97
CA ALA A 273 -1.30 14.76 -11.52
C ALA A 273 -2.51 15.63 -11.92
N LYS A 274 -2.51 16.91 -11.50
CA LYS A 274 -3.50 17.87 -11.98
C LYS A 274 -3.38 17.92 -13.49
N THR A 275 -4.41 17.48 -14.21
CA THR A 275 -4.50 17.69 -15.64
C THR A 275 -4.71 19.19 -15.86
N SER A 276 -4.01 19.78 -16.82
CA SER A 276 -4.07 21.22 -17.13
C SER A 276 -5.46 21.74 -17.51
N HIS A 277 -6.47 20.87 -17.60
CA HIS A 277 -7.87 21.23 -17.79
C HIS A 277 -8.58 21.74 -16.52
N ASP A 278 -8.00 21.60 -15.33
CA ASP A 278 -8.63 22.05 -14.07
C ASP A 278 -8.40 23.54 -13.75
N ASN A 279 -7.89 24.33 -14.69
CA ASN A 279 -7.56 25.77 -14.52
C ASN A 279 -8.30 26.70 -15.49
N GLN A 280 -9.44 26.32 -16.04
CA GLN A 280 -10.25 27.20 -16.90
C GLN A 280 -11.67 27.32 -16.36
N ASP A 281 -11.82 28.13 -15.33
CA ASP A 281 -13.11 28.77 -15.00
C ASP A 281 -12.77 30.06 -14.24
N ASP A 282 -12.34 31.08 -14.99
CA ASP A 282 -12.41 32.51 -14.65
C ASP A 282 -11.70 33.37 -15.74
N SER A 283 -12.08 33.23 -17.01
CA SER A 283 -11.70 34.20 -18.06
C SER A 283 -12.72 34.18 -19.19
N ASP A 284 -13.56 35.21 -19.23
CA ASP A 284 -14.29 35.65 -20.42
C ASP A 284 -13.30 36.03 -21.55
N ASP A 285 -13.82 36.00 -22.79
CA ASP A 285 -13.27 36.51 -24.07
C ASP A 285 -12.53 35.52 -24.99
N ASP A 286 -13.29 35.14 -26.04
CA ASP A 286 -13.01 35.14 -27.48
C ASP A 286 -11.76 34.45 -28.09
N ASP A 287 -12.11 33.56 -29.03
CA ASP A 287 -11.53 33.34 -30.35
C ASP A 287 -10.31 32.43 -30.60
N GLU A 288 -10.62 31.50 -31.52
CA GLU A 288 -9.83 30.91 -32.61
C GLU A 288 -8.92 29.69 -32.41
N GLU A 289 -9.11 28.81 -33.39
CA GLU A 289 -8.55 27.50 -33.67
C GLU A 289 -7.01 27.48 -33.69
N GLU A 290 -6.40 26.42 -33.14
CA GLU A 290 -5.39 25.69 -33.93
C GLU A 290 -5.20 24.25 -33.41
N ASN A 291 -5.45 23.34 -34.34
CA ASN A 291 -5.54 21.90 -34.16
C ASN A 291 -4.18 21.28 -34.52
N ASN A 292 -3.34 20.91 -33.53
CA ASN A 292 -2.36 19.81 -33.66
C ASN A 292 -1.53 19.60 -32.38
N SER A 293 -1.83 18.56 -31.61
CA SER A 293 -0.80 17.85 -30.86
C SER A 293 -1.24 16.42 -30.53
N SER A 294 -0.66 15.49 -31.29
CA SER A 294 -0.71 14.05 -31.08
C SER A 294 -0.05 13.69 -29.76
N THR A 295 -0.87 13.43 -28.73
CA THR A 295 -0.47 12.62 -27.57
C THR A 295 -1.40 11.44 -27.47
N THR A 296 -0.83 10.24 -27.61
CA THR A 296 -1.53 8.96 -27.60
C THR A 296 -2.04 8.62 -26.20
N THR A 297 -3.09 9.30 -25.77
CA THR A 297 -3.98 8.86 -24.70
C THR A 297 -5.28 8.48 -25.37
N THR A 298 -5.44 7.19 -25.63
CA THR A 298 -6.72 6.61 -26.03
C THR A 298 -7.76 7.07 -25.01
N PRO A 299 -8.82 7.80 -25.41
CA PRO A 299 -9.91 8.14 -24.52
C PRO A 299 -10.55 6.83 -24.02
N PRO A 300 -11.04 6.76 -22.77
CA PRO A 300 -11.84 5.62 -22.35
C PRO A 300 -13.04 5.56 -23.29
N ALA A 301 -13.24 4.39 -23.92
CA ALA A 301 -14.40 4.14 -24.75
C ALA A 301 -15.65 4.50 -23.93
N VAL A 302 -16.41 5.48 -24.45
CA VAL A 302 -17.74 5.83 -23.98
C VAL A 302 -18.58 4.55 -24.01
N GLY A 303 -18.84 3.94 -22.85
CA GLY A 303 -19.71 2.76 -22.78
C GLY A 303 -19.45 1.73 -21.70
N SER A 304 -18.35 1.78 -20.93
CA SER A 304 -18.20 0.90 -19.76
C SER A 304 -18.38 1.68 -18.46
N ASN A 305 -19.62 1.86 -18.03
CA ASN A 305 -20.00 2.31 -16.68
C ASN A 305 -19.64 1.25 -15.61
N VAL A 306 -18.46 0.66 -15.71
CA VAL A 306 -17.99 -0.38 -14.80
C VAL A 306 -17.34 0.31 -13.62
N PRO A 307 -17.85 0.12 -12.38
CA PRO A 307 -17.22 0.70 -11.19
C PRO A 307 -15.76 0.26 -11.09
N SER A 308 -14.87 1.23 -10.87
CA SER A 308 -13.45 0.95 -10.70
C SER A 308 -13.13 0.59 -9.25
N PHE A 309 -12.45 -0.52 -9.02
CA PHE A 309 -11.96 -0.93 -7.69
C PHE A 309 -10.49 -0.52 -7.44
N ARG A 310 -9.96 0.37 -8.28
CA ARG A 310 -8.58 0.86 -8.19
C ARG A 310 -8.24 1.40 -6.80
N SER A 311 -9.13 2.19 -6.21
CA SER A 311 -8.88 2.74 -4.87
C SER A 311 -8.79 1.65 -3.80
N ASP A 312 -9.66 0.64 -3.83
CA ASP A 312 -9.63 -0.44 -2.84
C ASP A 312 -8.37 -1.29 -2.96
N ARG A 313 -7.93 -1.58 -4.20
CA ARG A 313 -6.65 -2.27 -4.45
C ARG A 313 -5.47 -1.52 -3.87
N ARG A 314 -5.40 -0.19 -4.07
CA ARG A 314 -4.37 0.67 -3.48
C ARG A 314 -4.39 0.64 -1.96
N VAL A 315 -5.58 0.70 -1.35
CA VAL A 315 -5.75 0.61 0.11
C VAL A 315 -5.27 -0.75 0.64
N ILE A 316 -5.59 -1.85 -0.04
CA ILE A 316 -5.10 -3.18 0.34
C ILE A 316 -3.57 -3.24 0.26
N ARG A 317 -2.96 -2.76 -0.82
CA ARG A 317 -1.50 -2.72 -0.93
C ARG A 317 -0.85 -1.83 0.12
N LEU A 318 -1.50 -0.72 0.48
CA LEU A 318 -1.07 0.14 1.57
C LEU A 318 -1.13 -0.59 2.93
N LEU A 319 -2.16 -1.40 3.19
CA LEU A 319 -2.25 -2.24 4.38
C LEU A 319 -1.12 -3.27 4.43
N ILE A 320 -0.79 -3.91 3.30
CA ILE A 320 0.33 -4.84 3.18
C ILE A 320 1.65 -4.12 3.52
N ALA A 321 1.90 -2.97 2.90
CA ALA A 321 3.13 -2.19 3.14
C ALA A 321 3.25 -1.76 4.62
N ARG A 322 2.15 -1.35 5.25
CA ARG A 322 2.11 -0.99 6.67
C ARG A 322 2.38 -2.17 7.59
N TYR A 323 1.80 -3.34 7.30
CA TYR A 323 2.06 -4.55 8.07
C TYR A 323 3.56 -4.88 8.09
N TRP A 324 4.22 -4.82 6.94
CA TRP A 324 5.66 -5.04 6.85
C TRP A 324 6.48 -3.92 7.52
N ALA A 325 6.06 -2.67 7.38
CA ALA A 325 6.71 -1.53 8.05
C ALA A 325 6.65 -1.67 9.57
N ASP A 326 5.49 -2.08 10.12
CA ASP A 326 5.30 -2.33 11.55
C ASP A 326 6.29 -3.41 12.03
N GLY A 327 6.50 -4.48 11.26
CA GLY A 327 7.48 -5.53 11.57
C GLY A 327 8.94 -5.04 11.56
N VAL A 328 9.33 -4.18 10.61
CA VAL A 328 10.66 -3.56 10.59
C VAL A 328 10.84 -2.63 11.79
N MET A 329 9.82 -1.82 12.13
CA MET A 329 9.85 -0.90 13.26
C MET A 329 10.02 -1.63 14.59
N GLU A 330 9.28 -2.72 14.77
CA GLU A 330 9.36 -3.57 15.97
C GLU A 330 10.78 -4.11 16.14
N LYS A 331 11.36 -4.72 15.09
CA LYS A 331 12.72 -5.24 15.14
C LYS A 331 13.78 -4.17 15.35
N TYR A 332 13.61 -2.99 14.77
CA TYR A 332 14.51 -1.89 15.00
C TYR A 332 14.51 -1.47 16.48
N ARG A 333 13.31 -1.28 17.07
CA ARG A 333 13.17 -0.90 18.49
C ARG A 333 13.72 -1.96 19.43
N GLU A 334 13.45 -3.24 19.19
CA GLU A 334 14.05 -4.35 19.94
C GLU A 334 15.58 -4.28 19.93
N SER A 335 16.18 -4.02 18.75
CA SER A 335 17.63 -3.89 18.61
C SER A 335 18.21 -2.71 19.38
N GLN A 336 17.54 -1.55 19.36
CA GLN A 336 17.99 -0.37 20.12
C GLN A 336 17.93 -0.61 21.63
N GLN A 337 16.84 -1.19 22.14
CA GLN A 337 16.71 -1.53 23.57
C GLN A 337 17.80 -2.52 24.01
N MET A 338 18.17 -3.48 23.17
CA MET A 338 19.28 -4.40 23.47
C MET A 338 20.64 -3.69 23.49
N LYS A 339 20.86 -2.68 22.65
CA LYS A 339 22.10 -1.88 22.66
C LYS A 339 22.19 -1.01 23.91
N GLU A 340 21.09 -0.43 24.37
CA GLU A 340 21.04 0.38 25.60
C GLU A 340 21.34 -0.47 26.84
N LYS A 341 20.69 -1.62 27.00
CA LYS A 341 20.95 -2.55 28.13
C LYS A 341 22.41 -3.01 28.19
N LYS A 342 23.04 -3.23 27.03
CA LYS A 342 24.47 -3.61 26.97
C LYS A 342 25.40 -2.47 27.40
N LYS A 343 25.04 -1.21 27.15
CA LYS A 343 25.81 -0.05 27.62
C LYS A 343 25.71 0.10 29.13
N GLU A 344 24.51 -0.10 29.70
CA GLU A 344 24.29 0.00 31.14
C GLU A 344 25.00 -1.12 31.92
N GLY A 345 24.92 -2.38 31.46
CA GLY A 345 25.53 -3.53 32.12
C GLY A 345 27.05 -3.70 31.92
N GLY A 346 27.69 -2.86 31.11
CA GLY A 346 29.13 -2.91 30.82
C GLY A 346 29.99 -1.97 31.70
N THR A 347 29.40 -1.36 32.72
CA THR A 347 30.05 -0.33 33.57
C THR A 347 30.28 -0.82 35.01
N GLU A 348 30.44 -2.13 35.21
CA GLU A 348 30.78 -2.74 36.52
C GLU A 348 32.25 -3.12 36.64
#